data_AF-A0A369WUB8-F1
#
_entry.id   AF-A0A369WUB8-F1
#
_cell.length_a   1.000
_cell.length_b   1.000
_cell.length_c   1.000
_cell.angle_alpha   90.00
_cell.angle_beta   90.00
_cell.angle_gamma   90.00
#
_symmetry.space_group_name_H-M   'P 1'
#
loop_
_entity.id
_entity.type
_entity.pdbx_description
1 polymer ?
#
loop_
_entity_poly.entity_id
_entity_poly.type
_entity_poly.pdbx_seq_one_letter_code
_entity_poly.pdbx_strand_id
1 'polypeptide(L)'
;MSECIVDQGPDLGDLDEQPSVSRPDDRLLQHQSGTSVYVWWALGKRRNRAGARWKCWFAYIEYRRADGRSAYRQLELALDKARDATIWQQLSQLALDGLCVEQTQRWLSAR
;
A
#
# COMPACT_ATOMS: atom_id res chain seq x y z
N MET A 1 20.89 -43.47 -28.70
CA MET A 1 19.89 -42.39 -28.83
C MET A 1 19.30 -42.24 -27.44
N SER A 2 19.80 -41.27 -26.68
CA SER A 2 19.46 -41.10 -25.26
C SER A 2 18.21 -40.23 -25.14
N GLU A 3 17.17 -40.80 -24.55
CA GLU A 3 15.90 -40.12 -24.28
C GLU A 3 16.12 -39.08 -23.19
N CYS A 4 15.83 -37.81 -23.52
CA CYS A 4 15.85 -36.70 -22.58
C CYS A 4 14.71 -36.89 -21.57
N ILE A 5 15.07 -37.20 -20.32
CA ILE A 5 14.15 -37.18 -19.19
C ILE A 5 13.79 -35.71 -18.94
N VAL A 6 12.51 -35.38 -19.14
CA VAL A 6 11.96 -34.06 -18.81
C VAL A 6 11.81 -34.01 -17.29
N ASP A 7 12.74 -33.33 -16.62
CA ASP A 7 12.64 -32.99 -15.21
C ASP A 7 11.48 -31.99 -15.05
N GLN A 8 10.27 -32.51 -14.80
CA GLN A 8 9.17 -31.69 -14.30
C GLN A 8 9.54 -31.33 -12.86
N GLY A 9 10.26 -30.21 -12.70
CA GLY A 9 10.42 -29.54 -11.42
C GLY A 9 9.05 -29.32 -10.76
N PRO A 10 9.00 -29.27 -9.41
CA PRO A 10 7.74 -29.25 -8.69
C PRO A 10 6.86 -28.11 -9.16
N ASP A 11 5.65 -28.50 -9.56
CA ASP A 11 4.48 -27.68 -9.82
C ASP A 11 4.47 -26.46 -8.89
N LEU A 12 4.61 -25.27 -9.48
CA LEU A 12 4.54 -23.98 -8.79
C LEU A 12 3.08 -23.74 -8.39
N GLY A 13 2.59 -24.54 -7.45
CA GLY A 13 1.23 -24.53 -6.97
C GLY A 13 0.78 -23.12 -6.61
N ASP A 14 -0.30 -22.74 -7.26
CA ASP A 14 -1.10 -21.55 -7.07
C ASP A 14 -1.11 -21.00 -5.63
N LEU A 15 -0.53 -19.81 -5.45
CA LEU A 15 -0.86 -18.92 -4.32
C LEU A 15 -2.27 -18.30 -4.48
N ASP A 16 -3.19 -19.02 -5.11
CA ASP A 16 -4.49 -18.51 -5.56
C ASP A 16 -5.63 -18.84 -4.58
N GLU A 17 -5.46 -19.81 -3.68
CA GLU A 17 -6.46 -20.12 -2.65
C GLU A 17 -6.15 -19.47 -1.28
N GLN A 18 -6.08 -18.14 -1.26
CA GLN A 18 -6.29 -17.41 0.00
C GLN A 18 -7.71 -16.82 -0.01
N PRO A 19 -8.44 -16.83 1.13
CA PRO A 19 -9.79 -16.29 1.22
C PRO A 19 -9.82 -14.89 0.62
N SER A 20 -10.86 -14.56 -0.13
CA SER A 20 -11.05 -13.28 -0.80
C SER A 20 -10.70 -12.12 0.13
N VAL A 21 -9.46 -11.62 0.02
CA VAL A 21 -8.93 -10.63 0.96
C VAL A 21 -9.61 -9.32 0.61
N SER A 22 -10.68 -8.99 1.34
CA SER A 22 -11.43 -7.77 1.05
C SER A 22 -10.53 -6.56 1.32
N ARG A 23 -10.38 -5.73 0.29
CA ARG A 23 -9.59 -4.50 0.30
C ARG A 23 -10.10 -3.56 1.41
N PRO A 24 -9.21 -2.94 2.20
CA PRO A 24 -9.63 -1.89 3.12
C PRO A 24 -10.24 -0.69 2.39
N ASP A 25 -11.03 0.12 3.10
CA ASP A 25 -11.67 1.29 2.51
C ASP A 25 -10.66 2.42 2.24
N ASP A 26 -10.75 3.00 1.04
CA ASP A 26 -10.08 4.25 0.70
C ASP A 26 -10.82 5.40 1.40
N ARG A 27 -10.11 6.37 1.98
CA ARG A 27 -10.77 7.46 2.71
C ARG A 27 -9.93 8.73 2.85
N LEU A 28 -10.61 9.83 3.11
CA LEU A 28 -9.99 11.04 3.64
C LEU A 28 -9.66 10.84 5.12
N LEU A 29 -8.45 11.25 5.51
CA LEU A 29 -7.94 11.14 6.87
C LEU A 29 -7.47 12.52 7.33
N GLN A 30 -7.82 12.89 8.56
CA GLN A 30 -7.25 14.08 9.19
C GLN A 30 -5.81 13.79 9.62
N HIS A 31 -4.84 14.49 9.04
CA HIS A 31 -3.41 14.35 9.35
C HIS A 31 -2.99 15.29 10.48
N GLN A 32 -1.93 14.94 11.23
CA GLN A 32 -1.40 15.74 12.34
C GLN A 32 -0.98 17.16 11.95
N SER A 33 -0.72 17.41 10.66
CA SER A 33 -0.43 18.76 10.14
C SER A 33 -1.67 19.67 10.05
N GLY A 34 -2.85 19.20 10.48
CA GLY A 34 -4.10 19.96 10.44
C GLY A 34 -4.82 19.93 9.09
N THR A 35 -4.33 19.17 8.10
CA THR A 35 -4.97 19.04 6.79
C THR A 35 -5.58 17.66 6.57
N SER A 36 -6.59 17.56 5.70
CA SER A 36 -7.06 16.28 5.22
C SER A 36 -6.12 15.74 4.13
N VAL A 37 -5.90 14.44 4.12
CA VAL A 37 -5.13 13.71 3.11
C VAL A 37 -5.95 12.53 2.60
N TYR A 38 -5.73 12.13 1.35
CA TYR A 38 -6.41 10.97 0.78
C TYR A 38 -5.57 9.72 0.95
N VAL A 39 -6.18 8.67 1.50
CA VAL A 39 -5.56 7.36 1.68
C VAL A 39 -6.23 6.34 0.77
N TRP A 40 -5.43 5.59 0.02
CA TRP A 40 -5.90 4.48 -0.81
C TRP A 40 -5.03 3.24 -0.69
N TRP A 41 -5.59 2.09 -1.08
CA TRP A 41 -4.98 0.78 -0.87
C TRP A 41 -4.71 0.03 -2.16
N ALA A 42 -3.56 -0.64 -2.22
CA ALA A 42 -3.26 -1.60 -3.28
C ALA A 42 -2.71 -2.92 -2.72
N LEU A 43 -3.12 -4.03 -3.35
CA LEU A 43 -2.61 -5.35 -3.02
C LEU A 43 -1.24 -5.54 -3.68
N GLY A 44 -0.29 -6.04 -2.90
CA GLY A 44 1.09 -6.23 -3.28
C GLY A 44 1.60 -7.65 -3.08
N LYS A 45 2.77 -7.91 -3.67
CA LYS A 45 3.57 -9.10 -3.40
C LYS A 45 4.97 -8.66 -2.98
N ARG A 46 5.50 -9.26 -1.92
CA ARG A 46 6.84 -9.02 -1.41
C ARG A 46 7.62 -10.32 -1.35
N ARG A 47 8.94 -10.18 -1.26
CA ARG A 47 9.89 -11.30 -1.17
C ARG A 47 10.91 -10.96 -0.09
N ASN A 48 11.10 -11.88 0.85
CA ASN A 48 12.11 -11.72 1.89
C ASN A 48 13.51 -12.13 1.37
N ARG A 49 14.56 -11.95 2.19
CA ARG A 49 15.94 -12.31 1.83
C ARG A 49 16.14 -13.82 1.58
N ALA A 50 15.30 -14.66 2.18
CA ALA A 50 15.30 -16.10 1.96
C ALA A 50 14.55 -16.51 0.66
N GLY A 51 14.02 -15.56 -0.10
CA GLY A 51 13.30 -15.81 -1.35
C GLY A 51 11.81 -16.15 -1.18
N ALA A 52 11.32 -16.29 0.05
CA ALA A 52 9.92 -16.58 0.30
C ALA A 52 9.04 -15.38 -0.09
N ARG A 53 7.96 -15.67 -0.82
CA ARG A 53 7.00 -14.68 -1.34
C ARG A 53 5.78 -14.62 -0.43
N TRP A 54 5.24 -13.43 -0.25
CA TRP A 54 4.01 -13.22 0.53
C TRP A 54 3.20 -12.04 -0.03
N LYS A 55 1.88 -12.05 0.21
CA LYS A 55 0.96 -10.97 -0.17
C LYS A 55 0.88 -9.94 0.97
N CYS A 56 0.78 -8.67 0.64
CA CYS A 56 0.69 -7.56 1.60
C CYS A 56 -0.22 -6.46 1.07
N TRP A 57 -0.73 -5.60 1.95
CA TRP A 57 -1.38 -4.36 1.55
C TRP A 57 -0.37 -3.20 1.57
N PHE A 58 -0.54 -2.27 0.64
CA PHE A 58 0.13 -0.97 0.67
C PHE A 58 -0.92 0.11 0.88
N ALA A 59 -0.77 0.89 1.94
CA ALA A 59 -1.50 2.14 2.14
C ALA A 59 -0.66 3.28 1.55
N TYR A 60 -1.29 4.12 0.73
CA TYR A 60 -0.69 5.30 0.16
C TYR A 60 -1.40 6.54 0.68
N ILE A 61 -0.65 7.47 1.23
CA ILE A 61 -1.14 8.81 1.59
C ILE A 61 -0.74 9.75 0.45
N GLU A 62 -1.71 10.24 -0.30
CA GLU A 62 -1.50 11.23 -1.37
C GLU A 62 -1.60 12.66 -0.84
N TYR A 63 -0.67 13.49 -1.30
CA TYR A 63 -0.62 14.91 -0.96
C TYR A 63 0.08 15.72 -2.06
N ARG A 64 0.05 17.06 -1.93
CA ARG A 64 0.71 17.99 -2.85
C ARG A 64 1.91 18.67 -2.18
N ARG A 65 2.94 18.95 -2.97
CA ARG A 65 4.10 19.76 -2.57
C ARG A 65 3.88 21.23 -2.95
N ALA A 66 4.76 22.11 -2.46
CA ALA A 66 4.65 23.56 -2.68
C ALA A 66 4.74 23.95 -4.18
N ASP A 67 5.52 23.18 -4.96
CA ASP A 67 5.61 23.32 -6.42
C ASP A 67 4.38 22.78 -7.17
N GLY A 68 3.37 22.33 -6.44
CA GLY A 68 2.15 21.79 -7.00
C GLY A 68 2.30 20.39 -7.57
N ARG A 69 3.38 19.64 -7.37
CA ARG A 69 3.45 18.22 -7.79
C ARG A 69 2.73 17.29 -6.81
N SER A 70 2.20 16.18 -7.32
CA SER A 70 1.75 15.06 -6.46
C SER A 70 2.94 14.38 -5.80
N ALA A 71 2.75 13.95 -4.57
CA ALA A 71 3.63 13.06 -3.84
C ALA A 71 2.80 12.03 -3.07
N TYR A 72 3.44 10.93 -2.67
CA TYR A 72 2.80 9.94 -1.81
C TYR A 72 3.77 9.44 -0.75
N ARG A 73 3.21 9.04 0.40
CA ARG A 73 3.90 8.25 1.41
C ARG A 73 3.28 6.85 1.45
N GLN A 74 4.12 5.82 1.45
CA GLN A 74 3.69 4.43 1.45
C GLN A 74 3.94 3.78 2.82
N LEU A 75 2.97 3.00 3.29
CA LEU A 75 3.11 2.08 4.41
C LEU A 75 2.78 0.65 3.92
N GLU A 76 3.65 -0.30 4.24
CA GLU A 76 3.47 -1.72 3.93
C GLU A 76 2.91 -2.46 5.14
N LEU A 77 1.89 -3.27 4.91
CA LEU A 77 1.13 -3.94 5.96
C LEU A 77 0.87 -5.39 5.59
N ALA A 78 1.00 -6.28 6.57
CA ALA A 78 0.51 -7.64 6.41
C ALA A 78 -1.02 -7.68 6.23
N LEU A 79 -1.51 -8.70 5.54
CA LEU A 79 -2.93 -8.76 5.14
C LEU A 79 -3.87 -8.74 6.33
N ASP A 80 -3.50 -9.46 7.39
CA ASP A 80 -4.20 -9.52 8.68
C ASP A 80 -4.14 -8.18 9.43
N LYS A 81 -3.04 -7.44 9.29
CA LYS A 81 -2.86 -6.17 9.97
C LYS A 81 -3.66 -5.05 9.34
N ALA A 82 -3.89 -5.02 8.03
CA ALA A 82 -4.49 -3.88 7.33
C ALA A 82 -5.89 -3.41 7.84
N ARG A 83 -6.57 -4.21 8.67
CA ARG A 83 -7.85 -3.88 9.30
C ARG A 83 -7.73 -3.39 10.74
N ASP A 84 -6.54 -3.38 11.30
CA ASP A 84 -6.28 -2.88 12.65
C ASP A 84 -6.62 -1.38 12.72
N ALA A 85 -7.48 -1.03 13.67
CA ALA A 85 -7.91 0.35 13.89
C ALA A 85 -6.74 1.29 14.16
N THR A 86 -5.64 0.78 14.74
CA THR A 86 -4.44 1.56 15.06
C THR A 86 -3.70 2.04 13.81
N ILE A 87 -3.86 1.39 12.66
CA ILE A 87 -3.19 1.80 11.41
C ILE A 87 -3.62 3.19 11.00
N TRP A 88 -4.88 3.54 11.20
CA TRP A 88 -5.37 4.86 10.84
C TRP A 88 -4.75 5.98 11.68
N GLN A 89 -4.44 5.68 12.95
CA GLN A 89 -3.66 6.59 13.79
C GLN A 89 -2.20 6.67 13.35
N GLN A 90 -1.60 5.55 12.94
CA GLN A 90 -0.23 5.56 12.39
C GLN A 90 -0.16 6.39 11.10
N LEU A 91 -1.11 6.19 10.18
CA LEU A 91 -1.19 6.93 8.93
C LEU A 91 -1.39 8.45 9.16
N SER A 92 -2.17 8.84 10.18
CA SER A 92 -2.37 10.27 10.48
C SER A 92 -1.13 10.94 11.10
N GLN A 93 -0.15 10.16 11.54
CA GLN A 93 1.08 10.61 12.18
C GLN A 93 2.34 10.41 11.31
N LEU A 94 2.21 9.85 10.11
CA LEU A 94 3.35 9.64 9.22
C LEU A 94 3.94 10.98 8.77
N ALA A 95 5.27 11.10 8.78
CA ALA A 95 5.93 12.26 8.22
C ALA A 95 5.68 12.34 6.70
N LEU A 96 5.17 13.49 6.25
CA LEU A 96 4.88 13.80 4.85
C LEU A 96 5.86 14.87 4.35
N ASP A 97 7.02 14.42 3.88
CA ASP A 97 8.12 15.31 3.50
C ASP A 97 7.73 16.27 2.37
N GLY A 98 7.84 17.56 2.63
CA GLY A 98 7.49 18.60 1.67
C GLY A 98 5.99 18.75 1.42
N LEU A 99 5.14 18.25 2.32
CA LEU A 99 3.70 18.53 2.33
C LEU A 99 3.44 20.04 2.27
N CYS A 100 2.61 20.45 1.32
CA CYS A 100 2.02 21.79 1.29
C CYS A 100 0.53 21.66 1.62
N VAL A 101 0.16 22.16 2.81
CA VAL A 101 -1.22 22.11 3.33
C VAL A 101 -2.19 22.78 2.35
N GLU A 102 -1.87 24.01 1.93
CA GLU A 102 -2.73 24.81 1.05
C GLU A 102 -2.96 24.11 -0.30
N GLN A 103 -1.89 23.65 -0.96
CA GLN A 103 -2.01 22.95 -2.24
C GLN A 103 -2.78 21.63 -2.11
N THR A 104 -2.58 20.91 -1.00
CA THR A 104 -3.29 19.65 -0.73
C THR A 104 -4.79 19.91 -0.53
N GLN A 105 -5.15 20.92 0.25
CA GLN A 105 -6.55 21.31 0.46
C GLN A 105 -7.22 21.72 -0.85
N ARG A 106 -6.57 22.63 -1.61
CA ARG A 106 -7.09 23.07 -2.92
C ARG A 106 -7.32 21.90 -3.87
N TRP A 107 -6.36 20.96 -3.93
CA TRP A 107 -6.47 19.77 -4.77
C TRP A 107 -7.64 18.87 -4.34
N LEU A 108 -7.80 18.63 -3.03
CA LEU A 108 -8.89 17.79 -2.52
C LEU A 108 -10.27 18.42 -2.73
N SER A 109 -10.39 19.75 -2.61
CA SER A 109 -11.66 20.44 -2.86
C SER A 109 -12.06 20.47 -4.33
N ALA A 110 -11.14 20.21 -5.25
CA ALA A 110 -11.40 20.17 -6.69
C ALA A 110 -11.65 18.75 -7.23
N ARG A 111 -11.63 17.73 -6.37
CA ARG A 111 -11.75 16.31 -6.72
C ARG A 111 -13.19 15.81 -6.68
#